data_AF-A0A174C1X9-F1
#
_entry.id   AF-A0A174C1X9-F1
#
_cell.length_a   1.000
_cell.length_b   1.000
_cell.length_c   1.000
_cell.angle_alpha   90.00
_cell.angle_beta   90.00
_cell.angle_gamma   90.00
#
_symmetry.space_group_name_H-M   'P 1'
#
loop_
_entity.id
_entity.type
_entity.pdbx_description
1 polymer ?
#
loop_
_entity_poly.entity_id
_entity_poly.type
_entity_poly.pdbx_seq_one_letter_code
_entity_poly.pdbx_strand_id
1 'polypeptide(L)' 'MRYRVERREGQHCLIMNSRAELLEYLKHTPPGTIADIRKIYKNGITDSVMETYFPYGGYRSKG' A
#
# COMPACT_ATOMS: atom_id res chain seq x y z
N MET A 1 -5.47 7.19 -10.29
CA MET A 1 -5.60 7.40 -8.83
C MET A 1 -4.22 7.12 -8.25
N ARG A 2 -3.69 8.00 -7.39
CA ARG A 2 -2.37 7.78 -6.80
C ARG A 2 -2.49 7.07 -5.46
N TYR A 3 -1.42 6.40 -5.05
CA TYR A 3 -1.34 5.69 -3.78
C TYR A 3 -0.03 6.03 -3.10
N ARG A 4 -0.05 6.17 -1.78
CA ARG A 4 1.15 6.22 -0.95
C ARG A 4 1.24 4.92 -0.17
N VAL A 5 2.37 4.22 -0.27
CA VAL A 5 2.65 3.02 0.51
C VAL A 5 3.64 3.39 1.60
N GLU A 6 3.24 3.16 2.85
CA GLU A 6 4.08 3.35 4.05
C GLU A 6 4.69 2.01 4.44
N ARG A 7 5.96 1.99 4.81
CA ARG A 7 6.69 0.77 5.20
C ARG A 7 7.07 0.78 6.67
N ARG A 8 7.04 -0.38 7.33
CA ARG A 8 7.32 -0.52 8.77
C ARG A 8 8.74 -0.16 9.18
N GLU A 9 9.72 -0.35 8.29
CA GLU A 9 11.14 -0.06 8.56
C GLU A 9 11.48 1.44 8.50
N GLY A 10 10.46 2.31 8.48
CA GLY A 10 10.58 3.63 9.08
C GLY A 10 11.18 4.77 8.26
N GLN A 11 11.54 4.62 6.97
CA GLN A 11 12.23 5.73 6.29
C GLN A 11 11.74 6.15 4.90
N HIS A 12 10.84 5.43 4.23
CA HIS A 12 10.46 5.82 2.87
C HIS A 12 9.00 5.49 2.54
N CYS A 13 8.28 6.53 2.12
CA CYS A 13 7.00 6.41 1.42
C CYS A 13 7.26 6.23 -0.07
N LEU A 14 6.56 5.29 -0.70
CA LEU A 14 6.52 5.19 -2.16
C LEU A 14 5.21 5.76 -2.68
N ILE A 15 5.27 6.51 -3.79
CA ILE A 15 4.09 6.98 -4.50
C ILE A 15 3.91 6.16 -5.76
N MET A 16 2.76 5.50 -5.87
CA MET A 16 2.32 4.79 -7.07
C MET A 16 1.31 5.66 -7.80
N ASN A 17 1.44 5.78 -9.12
CA ASN A 17 0.59 6.64 -9.94
C ASN A 17 -0.69 5.93 -10.42
N SER A 18 -0.73 4.61 -10.28
CA SER A 18 -1.86 3.79 -10.70
C SER A 18 -2.11 2.60 -9.76
N ARG A 19 -3.30 2.01 -9.89
CA ARG A 19 -3.64 0.75 -9.19
C ARG A 19 -2.79 -0.41 -9.71
N ALA A 20 -2.47 -0.44 -11.00
CA ALA A 20 -1.67 -1.51 -11.59
C ALA A 20 -0.26 -1.53 -10.98
N GLU A 21 0.38 -0.36 -10.89
CA GLU A 21 1.69 -0.19 -10.26
C GLU A 21 1.68 -0.58 -8.78
N LEU A 22 0.62 -0.20 -8.05
CA LEU A 22 0.42 -0.66 -6.67
C LEU A 22 0.35 -2.19 -6.60
N LEU A 23 -0.49 -2.83 -7.41
CA LEU A 23 -0.65 -4.28 -7.37
C LEU A 23 0.62 -5.02 -7.75
N GLU A 24 1.36 -4.53 -8.75
CA GLU A 24 2.68 -5.06 -9.12
C GLU A 24 3.63 -5.02 -7.92
N TYR A 25 3.72 -3.86 -7.25
CA TYR A 25 4.54 -3.69 -6.06
C TYR A 25 4.13 -4.65 -4.93
N LEU A 26 2.83 -4.77 -4.65
CA LEU A 26 2.32 -5.61 -3.57
C LEU A 26 2.67 -7.10 -3.76
N LYS A 27 2.61 -7.62 -4.99
CA LYS A 27 2.96 -9.02 -5.31
C LYS A 27 4.39 -9.39 -4.92
N HIS A 28 5.32 -8.45 -5.06
CA HIS A 28 6.74 -8.65 -4.77
C HIS A 28 7.12 -8.22 -3.36
N THR A 29 6.18 -7.67 -2.59
CA THR A 29 6.45 -7.14 -1.26
C THR A 29 6.29 -8.21 -0.19
N PRO A 30 7.34 -8.48 0.62
CA PRO A 30 7.26 -9.47 1.67
C PRO A 30 6.18 -9.15 2.72
N PRO A 31 5.60 -10.20 3.33
CA PRO A 31 4.76 -10.09 4.51
C PRO A 31 5.27 -9.13 5.59
N GLY A 32 4.38 -8.31 6.14
CA GLY A 32 4.72 -7.40 7.23
C GLY A 32 5.56 -6.18 6.85
N THR A 33 6.00 -6.04 5.58
CA THR A 33 6.79 -4.87 5.13
C THR A 33 5.97 -3.58 5.12
N ILE A 34 4.69 -3.67 4.75
CA ILE A 34 3.80 -2.52 4.57
C ILE A 34 3.18 -2.13 5.91
N ALA A 35 3.26 -0.87 6.29
CA ALA A 35 2.56 -0.32 7.45
C ALA A 35 1.15 0.14 7.08
N ASP A 36 1.00 0.81 5.95
CA ASP A 36 -0.28 1.36 5.48
C ASP A 36 -0.26 1.58 3.96
N ILE A 37 -1.45 1.66 3.35
CA ILE A 37 -1.65 2.05 1.96
C ILE A 37 -2.70 3.16 1.94
N ARG A 38 -2.30 4.35 1.52
CA ARG A 38 -3.17 5.53 1.42
C ARG A 38 -3.54 5.77 -0.04
N LYS A 39 -4.82 5.89 -0.34
CA LYS A 39 -5.30 6.37 -1.64
C LYS A 39 -5.31 7.89 -1.64
N ILE A 40 -4.73 8.53 -2.66
CA ILE A 40 -4.64 9.98 -2.80
C ILE A 40 -5.61 10.42 -3.89
N TYR A 41 -6.64 11.16 -3.49
CA TYR A 41 -7.65 11.71 -4.40
C TYR A 41 -7.16 13.00 -5.08
N LYS A 42 -7.84 13.40 -6.16
CA LYS A 42 -7.49 14.62 -6.91
C LYS A 42 -7.58 15.89 -6.05
N ASN A 43 -8.44 15.89 -5.04
CA ASN A 43 -8.61 17.00 -4.09
C ASN A 43 -7.57 17.00 -2.95
N GLY A 44 -6.59 16.09 -2.97
CA GLY A 44 -5.54 16.00 -1.96
C GLY A 44 -5.92 15.25 -0.68
N ILE A 45 -7.19 14.86 -0.51
CA ILE A 45 -7.62 14.00 0.60
C ILE A 45 -6.93 12.63 0.47
N THR A 46 -6.63 12.01 1.61
CA THR A 46 -6.05 10.67 1.67
C THR A 46 -6.81 9.76 2.63
N ASP A 47 -7.21 8.58 2.18
CA ASP A 47 -7.82 7.53 3.01
C ASP A 47 -6.92 6.30 3.08
N SER A 48 -6.83 5.66 4.24
CA SER A 48 -6.25 4.32 4.31
C SER A 48 -7.18 3.34 3.61
N VAL A 49 -6.61 2.54 2.72
CA VAL A 49 -7.28 1.47 1.98
C VAL A 49 -6.62 0.12 2.23
N MET A 50 -5.81 0.02 3.28
CA MET A 50 -5.00 -1.16 3.60
C MET A 50 -5.84 -2.45 3.58
N GLU A 51 -7.04 -2.41 4.16
CA GLU A 51 -7.94 -3.58 4.22
C GLU A 51 -8.37 -4.08 2.85
N THR A 52 -8.58 -3.18 1.90
CA THR A 52 -8.94 -3.52 0.52
C THR A 52 -7.80 -4.23 -0.21
N TYR A 53 -6.55 -3.98 0.19
CA TYR A 53 -5.36 -4.50 -0.47
C TYR A 53 -4.65 -5.62 0.27
N PHE A 54 -5.15 -6.04 1.44
CA PHE A 54 -4.63 -7.21 2.16
C PHE A 54 -4.47 -8.46 1.30
N PRO A 55 -5.39 -8.81 0.38
CA PRO A 55 -5.23 -10.03 -0.42
C PRO A 55 -4.05 -10.01 -1.40
N TYR A 56 -3.50 -8.82 -1.70
CA TYR A 56 -2.48 -8.63 -2.72
C TYR A 56 -1.07 -8.42 -2.14
N GLY A 57 -0.98 -7.98 -0.89
CA GLY A 57 0.29 -7.82 -0.18
C GLY A 57 0.55 -9.03 0.71
N GLY A 58 1.81 -9.24 1.08
CA GLY A 58 2.20 -10.38 1.89
C GLY A 58 1.60 -10.46 3.31
N TYR A 59 0.58 -9.70 3.73
CA TYR A 59 0.01 -9.86 5.08
C TYR A 59 -0.71 -11.22 5.26
N ARG A 60 0.06 -12.30 5.50
CA ARG A 60 -0.29 -13.36 6.43
C ARG A 60 0.09 -12.83 7.82
N SER A 61 -0.74 -12.86 8.85
CA SER A 61 -1.77 -13.83 9.20
C SER A 61 -2.71 -13.23 10.24
N LYS A 62 -3.95 -13.71 10.32
CA LYS A 62 -4.49 -14.10 11.63
C LYS A 62 -4.81 -15.58 11.58
N GLY A 63 -3.95 -16.36 12.24
CA GLY A 63 -4.40 -17.52 13.00
C GLY A 63 -4.98 -17.03 14.32
#